data_AF-A0A2N2HD35-F1
#
_entry.id   AF-A0A2N2HD35-F1
#
_cell.length_a   1.000
_cell.length_b   1.000
_cell.length_c   1.000
_cell.angle_alpha   90.00
_cell.angle_beta   90.00
_cell.angle_gamma   90.00
#
_symmetry.space_group_name_H-M   'P 1'
#
loop_
_entity.id
_entity.type
_entity.pdbx_description
1 polymer ?
#
loop_
_entity_poly.entity_id
_entity_poly.type
_entity_poly.pdbx_seq_one_letter_code
_entity_poly.pdbx_strand_id
1 'polypeptide(L)'
;DRQTIDTASALAKLSTQSPLPAWTLEQSHVNQHFVPAILAIAEGRADAVAELWMKHGATSGHSTWLGETCLFFMQLGDEARARMVLETTTLPDNHPVCLHLQALLAFCYALPESAILTIRNLPEEFRWIRSLLEAQCLLRLGDRAGTVLLQKLWREIPWHPNLTLKLHDLLVPKTAPAPPNADTAVLIYSWNNADLLEKTLQSLAESSFGAASVLILDNGSADHTPTVVQASAQLFAERLKSFRLPVNIGAPGARNWLLRHPETSRFRRLAFVDDDVLLPPDWLGELAAHARRSPRGTIVGCRIMDQSPRRTVQVADVNLLAPDPDGEFLIANAGCGEL
;
A
#
# COMPACT_ATOMS: atom_id res chain seq x y z
N ASP A 1 -9.45 -25.67 -23.46
CA ASP A 1 -8.38 -25.14 -24.33
C ASP A 1 -7.68 -23.96 -23.71
N ARG A 2 -6.49 -24.22 -23.15
CA ARG A 2 -5.57 -23.20 -22.63
C ARG A 2 -4.71 -22.72 -23.79
N GLN A 3 -4.86 -21.45 -24.20
CA GLN A 3 -3.80 -20.77 -24.96
C GLN A 3 -2.85 -20.13 -23.97
N THR A 4 -1.78 -20.85 -23.66
CA THR A 4 -0.55 -20.29 -23.10
C THR A 4 -0.01 -19.29 -24.12
N ILE A 5 0.04 -18.01 -23.79
CA ILE A 5 0.79 -17.03 -24.56
C ILE A 5 2.27 -17.37 -24.36
N ASP A 6 2.90 -17.87 -25.41
CA ASP A 6 4.34 -18.13 -25.45
C ASP A 6 5.10 -16.79 -25.49
N THR A 7 5.47 -16.32 -24.30
CA THR A 7 6.21 -15.08 -24.06
C THR A 7 7.57 -15.06 -24.74
N ALA A 8 8.20 -16.21 -24.99
CA ALA A 8 9.48 -16.28 -25.71
C ALA A 8 9.31 -15.94 -27.20
N SER A 9 8.19 -16.35 -27.81
CA SER A 9 7.87 -16.05 -29.21
C SER A 9 7.51 -14.58 -29.44
N ALA A 10 6.91 -13.91 -28.44
CA ALA A 10 6.65 -12.46 -28.48
C ALA A 10 7.95 -11.63 -28.38
N LEU A 11 8.92 -12.09 -27.59
CA LEU A 11 10.22 -11.43 -27.43
C LEU A 11 11.14 -11.60 -28.64
N ALA A 12 11.14 -12.76 -29.30
CA ALA A 12 11.93 -13.00 -30.52
C ALA A 12 11.50 -12.12 -31.72
N LYS A 13 10.24 -11.67 -31.74
CA LYS A 13 9.73 -10.70 -32.73
C LYS A 13 10.23 -9.27 -32.47
N LEU A 14 10.56 -8.92 -31.23
CA LEU A 14 11.11 -7.61 -30.86
C LEU A 14 12.60 -7.49 -31.13
N SER A 15 13.36 -8.60 -31.12
CA SER A 15 14.82 -8.58 -31.34
C SER A 15 15.24 -8.65 -32.82
N THR A 16 14.31 -8.88 -33.75
CA THR A 16 14.61 -9.17 -35.17
C THR A 16 14.16 -8.09 -36.15
N GLN A 17 13.54 -7.00 -35.68
CA GLN A 17 13.18 -5.88 -36.56
C GLN A 17 14.25 -4.77 -36.53
N SER A 18 14.63 -4.37 -37.75
CA SER A 18 15.67 -3.41 -38.16
C SER A 18 15.55 -2.01 -37.53
N PRO A 19 16.55 -1.10 -37.70
CA PRO A 19 16.85 -0.05 -36.74
C PRO A 19 15.65 0.87 -36.51
N LEU A 20 15.40 1.13 -35.23
CA LEU A 20 14.31 1.98 -34.75
C LEU A 20 14.26 3.29 -35.58
N PRO A 21 13.10 3.65 -36.17
CA PRO A 21 12.94 4.89 -36.91
C PRO A 21 13.37 6.12 -36.09
N ALA A 22 13.65 7.25 -36.73
CA ALA A 22 13.77 8.52 -36.02
C ALA A 22 12.37 8.92 -35.51
N TRP A 23 12.10 8.79 -34.21
CA TRP A 23 10.77 9.04 -33.62
C TRP A 23 10.65 10.44 -33.02
N THR A 24 9.59 11.14 -33.45
CA THR A 24 9.11 12.41 -32.90
C THR A 24 8.36 12.18 -31.58
N LEU A 25 8.74 12.98 -30.57
CA LEU A 25 8.18 13.03 -29.22
C LEU A 25 6.76 13.60 -29.20
N GLU A 26 5.78 12.87 -28.66
CA GLU A 26 4.62 13.50 -27.98
C GLU A 26 3.84 12.50 -27.08
N GLN A 27 3.92 12.77 -25.77
CA GLN A 27 2.96 12.55 -24.67
C GLN A 27 2.33 11.17 -24.36
N SER A 28 2.48 10.12 -25.17
CA SER A 28 1.75 8.83 -24.95
C SER A 28 2.55 7.67 -24.34
N HIS A 29 3.84 7.82 -24.02
CA HIS A 29 4.73 6.67 -23.79
C HIS A 29 4.97 6.24 -22.32
N VAL A 30 4.67 7.04 -21.29
CA VAL A 30 5.03 6.68 -19.90
C VAL A 30 4.35 5.38 -19.43
N ASN A 31 3.05 5.21 -19.73
CA ASN A 31 2.32 3.99 -19.37
C ASN A 31 2.79 2.73 -20.12
N GLN A 32 3.33 2.87 -21.34
CA GLN A 32 3.77 1.72 -22.15
C GLN A 32 5.11 1.14 -21.66
N HIS A 33 5.92 1.91 -20.94
CA HIS A 33 7.20 1.47 -20.39
C HIS A 33 7.11 0.96 -18.94
N PHE A 34 6.03 1.31 -18.23
CA PHE A 34 5.80 0.91 -16.84
C PHE A 34 5.48 -0.58 -16.69
N VAL A 35 4.62 -1.14 -17.56
CA VAL A 35 4.25 -2.56 -17.49
C VAL A 35 5.45 -3.49 -17.75
N PRO A 36 6.29 -3.29 -18.78
CA PRO A 36 7.51 -4.07 -18.97
C PRO A 36 8.52 -3.94 -17.82
N ALA A 37 8.61 -2.76 -17.21
CA ALA A 37 9.47 -2.51 -16.05
C ALA A 37 8.99 -3.31 -14.82
N ILE A 38 7.69 -3.27 -14.51
CA ILE A 38 7.08 -4.05 -13.42
C ILE A 38 7.32 -5.55 -13.62
N LEU A 39 7.09 -6.06 -14.83
CA LEU A 39 7.31 -7.48 -15.15
C LEU A 39 8.77 -7.88 -15.01
N ALA A 40 9.70 -7.03 -15.48
CA ALA A 40 11.13 -7.28 -15.31
C ALA A 40 11.56 -7.27 -13.84
N ILE A 41 11.02 -6.37 -13.01
CA ILE A 41 11.26 -6.38 -11.56
C ILE A 41 10.75 -7.67 -10.93
N ALA A 42 9.53 -8.10 -11.27
CA ALA A 42 8.93 -9.35 -10.79
C ALA A 42 9.75 -10.60 -11.18
N GLU A 43 10.46 -10.53 -12.31
CA GLU A 43 11.39 -11.57 -12.79
C GLU A 43 12.81 -11.45 -12.21
N GLY A 44 13.04 -10.56 -11.24
CA GLY A 44 14.35 -10.37 -10.60
C GLY A 44 15.34 -9.54 -11.43
N ARG A 45 14.87 -8.82 -12.47
CA ARG A 45 15.68 -7.96 -13.34
C ARG A 45 15.58 -6.47 -12.98
N ALA A 46 15.40 -6.18 -11.68
CA ALA A 46 15.21 -4.81 -11.18
C ALA A 46 16.37 -3.87 -11.54
N ASP A 47 17.62 -4.35 -11.52
CA ASP A 47 18.80 -3.53 -11.84
C ASP A 47 18.83 -3.11 -13.32
N ALA A 48 18.43 -3.98 -14.25
CA ALA A 48 18.37 -3.64 -15.68
C ALA A 48 17.28 -2.58 -15.97
N VAL A 49 16.17 -2.63 -15.24
CA VAL A 49 15.13 -1.59 -15.29
C VAL A 49 15.68 -0.28 -14.72
N ALA A 50 16.34 -0.33 -13.57
CA ALA A 50 16.94 0.84 -12.95
C ALA A 50 17.95 1.53 -13.89
N GLU A 51 18.81 0.78 -14.57
CA GLU A 51 19.76 1.34 -15.55
C GLU A 51 19.07 2.03 -16.74
N LEU A 52 18.02 1.42 -17.29
CA LEU A 52 17.24 2.01 -18.38
C LEU A 52 16.59 3.33 -17.95
N TRP A 53 16.00 3.33 -16.76
CA TRP A 53 15.32 4.48 -16.18
C TRP A 53 16.30 5.61 -15.84
N MET A 54 17.47 5.28 -15.26
CA MET A 54 18.56 6.24 -15.07
C MET A 54 18.98 6.91 -16.38
N LYS A 55 19.10 6.15 -17.47
CA LYS A 55 19.44 6.70 -18.79
C LYS A 55 18.40 7.72 -19.27
N HIS A 56 17.10 7.41 -19.14
CA HIS A 56 16.03 8.30 -19.59
C HIS A 56 15.84 9.52 -18.67
N GLY A 57 15.88 9.34 -17.34
CA GLY A 57 15.72 10.42 -16.37
C GLY A 57 16.88 11.42 -16.35
N ALA A 58 18.13 10.94 -16.41
CA ALA A 58 19.31 11.78 -16.30
C ALA A 58 19.64 12.54 -17.60
N THR A 59 19.53 11.88 -18.77
CA THR A 59 20.10 12.42 -20.03
C THR A 59 19.10 13.16 -20.91
N SER A 60 17.79 13.03 -20.66
CA SER A 60 16.79 13.51 -21.62
C SER A 60 16.48 15.01 -21.51
N GLY A 61 16.85 15.67 -20.40
CA GLY A 61 16.43 17.05 -20.11
C GLY A 61 14.91 17.25 -20.04
N HIS A 62 14.14 16.16 -20.08
CA HIS A 62 12.69 16.18 -20.06
C HIS A 62 12.21 16.03 -18.63
N SER A 63 11.52 17.06 -18.14
CA SER A 63 10.97 17.13 -16.79
C SER A 63 10.04 15.96 -16.44
N THR A 64 9.31 15.44 -17.43
CA THR A 64 8.47 14.23 -17.26
C THR A 64 9.29 13.01 -16.88
N TRP A 65 10.35 12.70 -17.63
CA TRP A 65 11.19 11.54 -17.34
C TRP A 65 11.95 11.71 -16.02
N LEU A 66 12.42 12.92 -15.73
CA LEU A 66 13.01 13.25 -14.42
C LEU A 66 12.05 12.92 -13.27
N GLY A 67 10.81 13.42 -13.36
CA GLY A 67 9.77 13.21 -12.35
C GLY A 67 9.46 11.73 -12.13
N GLU A 68 9.08 11.02 -13.19
CA GLU A 68 8.72 9.60 -13.14
C GLU A 68 9.86 8.74 -12.57
N THR A 69 11.10 9.00 -12.99
CA THR A 69 12.27 8.22 -12.55
C THR A 69 12.59 8.45 -11.09
N CYS A 70 12.54 9.70 -10.64
CA CYS A 70 12.76 10.03 -9.24
C CYS A 70 11.65 9.43 -8.36
N LEU A 71 10.38 9.56 -8.76
CA LEU A 71 9.22 8.97 -8.07
C LEU A 71 9.32 7.44 -8.00
N PHE A 72 9.69 6.78 -9.09
CA PHE A 72 9.88 5.33 -9.13
C PHE A 72 10.90 4.85 -8.09
N PHE A 73 12.10 5.46 -8.03
CA PHE A 73 13.09 5.08 -7.03
C PHE A 73 12.65 5.44 -5.61
N MET A 74 11.91 6.54 -5.42
CA MET A 74 11.33 6.86 -4.12
C MET A 74 10.33 5.78 -3.66
N GLN A 75 9.47 5.30 -4.55
CA GLN A 75 8.49 4.24 -4.26
C GLN A 75 9.17 2.91 -3.94
N LEU A 76 10.28 2.58 -4.60
CA LEU A 76 11.09 1.41 -4.28
C LEU A 76 11.90 1.55 -2.97
N GLY A 77 11.94 2.75 -2.39
CA GLY A 77 12.79 3.02 -1.24
C GLY A 77 14.28 3.12 -1.56
N ASP A 78 14.64 3.40 -2.81
CA ASP A 78 16.02 3.64 -3.22
C ASP A 78 16.33 5.15 -3.22
N GLU A 79 16.63 5.67 -2.03
CA GLU A 79 17.00 7.08 -1.87
C GLU A 79 18.24 7.46 -2.68
N ALA A 80 19.25 6.58 -2.72
CA ALA A 80 20.52 6.86 -3.38
C ALA A 80 20.30 7.06 -4.89
N ARG A 81 19.56 6.16 -5.54
CA ARG A 81 19.24 6.32 -6.96
C ARG A 81 18.30 7.50 -7.19
N ALA A 82 17.31 7.73 -6.33
CA ALA A 82 16.42 8.88 -6.47
C ALA A 82 17.16 10.24 -6.40
N ARG A 83 18.16 10.37 -5.52
CA ARG A 83 19.04 11.55 -5.45
C ARG A 83 19.94 11.65 -6.68
N MET A 84 20.56 10.55 -7.09
CA MET A 84 21.42 10.50 -8.27
C MET A 84 20.70 10.97 -9.54
N VAL A 85 19.42 10.63 -9.72
CA VAL A 85 18.62 11.13 -10.86
C VAL A 85 18.52 12.66 -10.86
N LEU A 86 18.32 13.29 -9.70
CA LEU A 86 18.28 14.75 -9.60
C LEU A 86 19.65 15.40 -9.77
N GLU A 87 20.71 14.79 -9.24
CA GLU A 87 22.07 15.33 -9.35
C GLU A 87 22.63 15.23 -10.77
N THR A 88 22.13 14.30 -11.57
CA THR A 88 22.60 14.04 -12.95
C THR A 88 21.73 14.66 -14.03
N THR A 89 20.62 15.32 -13.66
CA THR A 89 19.75 15.97 -14.64
C THR A 89 20.42 17.18 -15.29
N THR A 90 20.06 17.46 -16.54
CA THR A 90 20.49 18.67 -17.25
C THR A 90 19.61 19.89 -16.96
N LEU A 91 18.49 19.70 -16.25
CA LEU A 91 17.62 20.79 -15.84
C LEU A 91 18.26 21.64 -14.73
N PRO A 92 18.10 22.98 -14.73
CA PRO A 92 18.62 23.83 -13.67
C PRO A 92 18.08 23.45 -12.29
N ASP A 93 18.88 23.64 -11.23
CA ASP A 93 18.46 23.34 -9.85
C ASP A 93 17.22 24.13 -9.41
N ASN A 94 17.08 25.37 -9.91
CA ASN A 94 15.92 26.22 -9.63
C ASN A 94 14.69 25.91 -10.52
N HIS A 95 14.77 24.88 -11.37
CA HIS A 95 13.64 24.47 -12.18
C HIS A 95 12.50 23.97 -11.27
N PRO A 96 11.23 24.36 -11.51
CA PRO A 96 10.11 24.04 -10.62
C PRO A 96 9.97 22.54 -10.29
N VAL A 97 10.21 21.67 -11.27
CA VAL A 97 10.19 20.21 -11.09
C VAL A 97 11.34 19.72 -10.21
N CYS A 98 12.55 20.27 -10.35
CA CYS A 98 13.69 19.93 -9.49
C CYS A 98 13.40 20.32 -8.03
N LEU A 99 12.89 21.53 -7.79
CA LEU A 99 12.49 22.00 -6.46
C LEU A 99 11.40 21.12 -5.85
N HIS A 100 10.40 20.73 -6.65
CA HIS A 100 9.33 19.84 -6.21
C HIS A 100 9.86 18.46 -5.79
N LEU A 101 10.70 17.84 -6.63
CA LEU A 101 11.30 16.53 -6.34
C LEU A 101 12.26 16.57 -5.15
N GLN A 102 13.02 17.66 -4.98
CA GLN A 102 13.85 17.89 -3.79
C GLN A 102 13.01 17.98 -2.52
N ALA A 103 11.85 18.66 -2.57
CA ALA A 103 10.93 18.74 -1.44
C ALA A 103 10.30 17.37 -1.11
N LEU A 104 9.93 16.58 -2.13
CA LEU A 104 9.42 15.21 -1.92
C LEU A 104 10.49 14.29 -1.32
N LEU A 105 11.73 14.32 -1.83
CA LEU A 105 12.84 13.57 -1.25
C LEU A 105 13.10 13.96 0.21
N ALA A 106 13.10 15.26 0.51
CA ALA A 106 13.28 15.74 1.88
C ALA A 106 12.12 15.26 2.77
N PHE A 107 10.88 15.32 2.29
CA PHE A 107 9.71 14.82 3.02
C PHE A 107 9.77 13.31 3.30
N CYS A 108 10.28 12.52 2.36
CA CYS A 108 10.37 11.07 2.47
C CYS A 108 11.57 10.61 3.31
N TYR A 109 12.72 11.30 3.22
CA TYR A 109 14.01 10.77 3.70
C TYR A 109 14.75 11.63 4.71
N ALA A 110 14.41 12.92 4.85
CA ALA A 110 15.02 13.77 5.85
C ALA A 110 14.23 13.77 7.17
N LEU A 111 14.87 14.24 8.24
CA LEU A 111 14.17 14.59 9.48
C LEU A 111 13.11 15.69 9.19
N PRO A 112 11.93 15.65 9.84
CA PRO A 112 10.85 16.59 9.53
C PRO A 112 11.26 18.06 9.63
N GLU A 113 12.12 18.43 10.59
CA GLU A 113 12.65 19.78 10.78
C GLU A 113 13.46 20.25 9.56
N SER A 114 14.32 19.38 9.04
CA SER A 114 15.11 19.66 7.83
C SER A 114 14.23 19.70 6.59
N ALA A 115 13.25 18.81 6.49
CA ALA A 115 12.32 18.75 5.36
C ALA A 115 11.52 20.05 5.21
N ILE A 116 11.05 20.64 6.32
CA ILE A 116 10.29 21.89 6.34
C ILE A 116 11.08 23.03 5.68
N LEU A 117 12.40 23.10 5.89
CA LEU A 117 13.25 24.14 5.29
C LEU A 117 13.24 24.04 3.76
N THR A 118 13.35 22.83 3.22
CA THR A 118 13.29 22.58 1.76
C THR A 118 11.89 22.84 1.21
N ILE A 119 10.85 22.35 1.89
CA ILE A 119 9.44 22.46 1.45
C ILE A 119 9.02 23.94 1.35
N ARG A 120 9.43 24.79 2.29
CA ARG A 120 9.08 26.22 2.29
C ARG A 120 9.67 27.00 1.10
N ASN A 121 10.72 26.48 0.48
CA ASN A 121 11.31 27.08 -0.72
C ASN A 121 10.54 26.74 -2.01
N LEU A 122 9.49 25.91 -1.94
CA LEU A 122 8.65 25.65 -3.10
C LEU A 122 7.98 26.94 -3.61
N PRO A 123 7.96 27.15 -4.94
CA PRO A 123 7.39 28.35 -5.52
C PRO A 123 5.85 28.31 -5.48
N GLU A 124 5.21 29.44 -5.80
CA GLU A 124 3.79 29.67 -5.55
C GLU A 124 2.85 28.74 -6.34
N GLU A 125 3.33 28.22 -7.47
CA GLU A 125 2.63 27.22 -8.28
C GLU A 125 2.37 25.93 -7.49
N PHE A 126 3.23 25.62 -6.51
CA PHE A 126 3.11 24.45 -5.63
C PHE A 126 2.54 24.79 -4.24
N ARG A 127 1.89 25.96 -4.06
CA ARG A 127 1.42 26.41 -2.73
C ARG A 127 0.59 25.38 -1.95
N TRP A 128 -0.24 24.58 -2.64
CA TRP A 128 -1.07 23.55 -2.03
C TRP A 128 -0.23 22.35 -1.56
N ILE A 129 0.69 21.88 -2.40
CA ILE A 129 1.65 20.83 -2.07
C ILE A 129 2.56 21.28 -0.93
N ARG A 130 3.10 22.50 -1.00
CA ARG A 130 3.90 23.12 0.06
C ARG A 130 3.17 23.07 1.40
N SER A 131 1.91 23.52 1.42
CA SER A 131 1.08 23.55 2.64
C SER A 131 0.79 22.15 3.17
N LEU A 132 0.51 21.19 2.29
CA LEU A 132 0.24 19.80 2.66
C LEU A 132 1.48 19.14 3.27
N LEU A 133 2.62 19.20 2.59
CA LEU A 133 3.87 18.58 3.04
C LEU A 133 4.36 19.21 4.35
N GLU A 134 4.35 20.54 4.45
CA GLU A 134 4.74 21.24 5.68
C GLU A 134 3.82 20.85 6.85
N ALA A 135 2.51 20.82 6.63
CA ALA A 135 1.57 20.42 7.66
C ALA A 135 1.83 19.00 8.15
N GLN A 136 2.12 18.06 7.24
CA GLN A 136 2.41 16.68 7.60
C GLN A 136 3.73 16.55 8.36
N CYS A 137 4.77 17.32 8.01
CA CYS A 137 6.00 17.39 8.80
C CYS A 137 5.74 17.92 10.22
N LEU A 138 4.97 19.00 10.36
CA LEU A 138 4.58 19.54 11.68
C LEU A 138 3.80 18.52 12.51
N LEU A 139 2.87 17.78 11.91
CA LEU A 139 2.14 16.71 12.58
C LEU A 139 3.04 15.55 13.02
N ARG A 140 4.07 15.19 12.24
CA ARG A 140 5.09 14.19 12.64
C ARG A 140 5.90 14.64 13.86
N LEU A 141 6.06 15.96 14.03
CA LEU A 141 6.71 16.57 15.20
C LEU A 141 5.76 16.75 16.40
N GLY A 142 4.47 16.40 16.24
CA GLY A 142 3.45 16.65 17.27
C GLY A 142 3.03 18.12 17.39
N ASP A 143 3.40 18.97 16.43
CA ASP A 143 3.04 20.38 16.42
C ASP A 143 1.62 20.60 15.85
N ARG A 144 0.76 21.21 16.66
CA ARG A 144 -0.63 21.54 16.29
C ARG A 144 -0.74 22.59 15.19
N ALA A 145 0.33 23.34 14.90
CA ALA A 145 0.39 24.23 13.76
C ALA A 145 0.10 23.50 12.43
N GLY A 146 0.45 22.21 12.33
CA GLY A 146 0.11 21.39 11.17
C GLY A 146 -1.39 21.26 10.94
N THR A 147 -2.18 21.04 12.00
CA THR A 147 -3.65 21.00 11.91
C THR A 147 -4.22 22.35 11.45
N VAL A 148 -3.68 23.46 11.97
CA VAL A 148 -4.10 24.81 11.57
C VAL A 148 -3.81 25.07 10.09
N LEU A 149 -2.66 24.62 9.59
CA LEU A 149 -2.29 24.75 8.19
C LEU A 149 -3.22 23.93 7.28
N LEU A 150 -3.54 22.68 7.66
CA LEU A 150 -4.53 21.87 6.92
C LEU A 150 -5.91 22.52 6.91
N GLN A 151 -6.36 23.15 8.01
CA GLN A 151 -7.65 23.86 8.05
C GLN A 151 -7.68 25.06 7.09
N LYS A 152 -6.56 25.77 6.95
CA LYS A 152 -6.46 26.86 5.96
C LYS A 152 -6.51 26.30 4.55
N LEU A 153 -5.71 25.28 4.25
CA LEU A 153 -5.70 24.61 2.95
C LEU A 153 -7.09 24.07 2.59
N TRP A 154 -7.82 23.48 3.53
CA TRP A 154 -9.17 22.97 3.29
C TRP A 154 -10.18 24.05 2.92
N ARG A 155 -10.02 25.28 3.43
CA ARG A 155 -10.86 26.41 2.99
C ARG A 155 -10.55 26.85 1.55
N GLU A 156 -9.33 26.63 1.08
CA GLU A 156 -8.93 26.93 -0.30
C GLU A 156 -9.36 25.84 -1.28
N ILE A 157 -9.27 24.57 -0.87
CA ILE A 157 -9.60 23.39 -1.69
C ILE A 157 -10.60 22.44 -0.99
N PRO A 158 -11.82 22.91 -0.64
CA PRO A 158 -12.78 22.12 0.14
C PRO A 158 -13.31 20.89 -0.60
N TRP A 159 -13.12 20.81 -1.92
CA TRP A 159 -13.48 19.65 -2.73
C TRP A 159 -12.47 18.51 -2.64
N HIS A 160 -11.35 18.66 -1.92
CA HIS A 160 -10.36 17.59 -1.73
C HIS A 160 -10.83 16.62 -0.63
N PRO A 161 -11.28 15.39 -0.97
CA PRO A 161 -11.91 14.50 -0.01
C PRO A 161 -10.94 14.04 1.08
N ASN A 162 -9.71 13.66 0.72
CA ASN A 162 -8.73 13.15 1.68
C ASN A 162 -8.32 14.21 2.72
N LEU A 163 -8.34 15.49 2.34
CA LEU A 163 -8.04 16.59 3.25
C LEU A 163 -9.17 16.77 4.27
N THR A 164 -10.43 16.62 3.82
CA THR A 164 -11.61 16.62 4.69
C THR A 164 -11.54 15.47 5.69
N LEU A 165 -11.26 14.24 5.23
CA LEU A 165 -11.15 13.05 6.07
C LEU A 165 -10.00 13.18 7.08
N LYS A 166 -8.81 13.63 6.63
CA LYS A 166 -7.65 13.87 7.48
C LYS A 166 -7.95 14.91 8.56
N LEU A 167 -8.62 16.01 8.21
CA LEU A 167 -9.01 17.02 9.19
C LEU A 167 -10.05 16.50 10.17
N HIS A 168 -11.05 15.74 9.70
CA HIS A 168 -12.00 15.07 10.56
C HIS A 168 -11.26 14.20 11.59
N ASP A 169 -10.30 13.38 11.18
CA ASP A 169 -9.54 12.50 12.08
C ASP A 169 -8.65 13.26 13.08
N LEU A 170 -8.18 14.45 12.71
CA LEU A 170 -7.38 15.30 13.60
C LEU A 170 -8.24 16.08 14.61
N LEU A 171 -9.46 16.44 14.23
CA LEU A 171 -10.33 17.32 15.02
C LEU A 171 -11.35 16.54 15.85
N VAL A 172 -11.77 15.37 15.38
CA VAL A 172 -12.74 14.52 16.06
C VAL A 172 -11.99 13.54 16.95
N PRO A 173 -12.29 13.48 18.26
CA PRO A 173 -11.66 12.53 19.16
C PRO A 173 -11.77 11.09 18.64
N LYS A 174 -10.65 10.38 18.69
CA LYS A 174 -10.62 8.94 18.43
C LYS A 174 -11.34 8.22 19.57
N THR A 175 -12.14 7.22 19.21
CA THR A 175 -12.72 6.32 20.20
C THR A 175 -11.59 5.44 20.74
N ALA A 176 -11.54 5.25 22.06
CA ALA A 176 -10.56 4.34 22.64
C ALA A 176 -10.74 2.91 22.06
N PRO A 177 -9.65 2.14 21.89
CA PRO A 177 -9.72 0.74 21.50
C PRO A 177 -10.75 -0.02 22.32
N ALA A 178 -11.58 -0.80 21.64
CA ALA A 178 -12.53 -1.68 22.30
C ALA A 178 -11.88 -3.05 22.52
N PRO A 179 -11.92 -3.64 23.73
CA PRO A 179 -11.31 -4.96 23.93
C PRO A 179 -11.96 -5.99 23.00
N PRO A 180 -11.17 -6.77 22.24
CA PRO A 180 -11.71 -7.89 21.47
C PRO A 180 -12.33 -8.93 22.40
N ASN A 181 -13.44 -9.53 21.97
CA ASN A 181 -14.19 -10.49 22.79
C ASN A 181 -14.47 -11.79 22.02
N ALA A 182 -15.14 -12.73 22.69
CA ALA A 182 -15.39 -14.08 22.19
C ALA A 182 -16.32 -14.17 20.97
N ASP A 183 -17.06 -13.11 20.59
CA ASP A 183 -17.87 -13.13 19.37
C ASP A 183 -17.07 -12.76 18.11
N THR A 184 -15.75 -12.58 18.23
CA THR A 184 -14.87 -12.22 17.13
C THR A 184 -14.00 -13.41 16.72
N ALA A 185 -13.89 -13.66 15.42
CA ALA A 185 -12.89 -14.56 14.85
C ALA A 185 -11.92 -13.85 13.92
N VAL A 186 -10.63 -14.18 14.06
CA VAL A 186 -9.57 -13.84 13.12
C VAL A 186 -9.47 -14.98 12.11
N LEU A 187 -9.62 -14.64 10.83
CA LEU A 187 -9.64 -15.58 9.71
C LEU A 187 -8.35 -15.43 8.91
N ILE A 188 -7.59 -16.52 8.82
CA ILE A 188 -6.33 -16.58 8.07
C ILE A 188 -6.45 -17.74 7.09
N TYR A 189 -5.99 -17.55 5.85
CA TYR A 189 -5.70 -18.68 4.97
C TYR A 189 -4.26 -18.56 4.48
N SER A 190 -3.63 -19.69 4.19
CA SER A 190 -2.26 -19.74 3.69
C SER A 190 -2.10 -20.74 2.56
N TRP A 191 -1.20 -20.44 1.62
CA TRP A 191 -0.80 -21.36 0.56
C TRP A 191 0.70 -21.21 0.27
N ASN A 192 1.48 -22.24 0.60
CA ASN A 192 2.92 -22.29 0.36
C ASN A 192 3.69 -21.08 0.92
N ASN A 193 3.38 -20.65 2.13
CA ASN A 193 3.96 -19.45 2.74
C ASN A 193 4.36 -19.66 4.21
N ALA A 194 4.84 -20.85 4.55
CA ALA A 194 5.04 -21.30 5.92
C ALA A 194 5.88 -20.33 6.79
N ASP A 195 6.99 -19.82 6.25
CA ASP A 195 7.94 -18.97 7.00
C ASP A 195 7.37 -17.58 7.32
N LEU A 196 6.53 -17.03 6.44
CA LEU A 196 5.84 -15.77 6.70
C LEU A 196 4.62 -16.00 7.59
N LEU A 197 3.89 -17.10 7.38
CA LEU A 197 2.78 -17.50 8.24
C LEU A 197 3.24 -17.63 9.69
N GLU A 198 4.38 -18.27 9.95
CA GLU A 198 4.92 -18.40 11.31
C GLU A 198 5.12 -17.03 11.98
N LYS A 199 5.72 -16.08 11.25
CA LYS A 199 5.91 -14.71 11.75
C LYS A 199 4.60 -13.97 11.99
N THR A 200 3.63 -14.13 11.10
CA THR A 200 2.29 -13.55 11.22
C THR A 200 1.56 -14.11 12.45
N LEU A 201 1.60 -15.42 12.67
CA LEU A 201 0.97 -16.06 13.83
C LEU A 201 1.65 -15.67 15.13
N GLN A 202 2.97 -15.54 15.14
CA GLN A 202 3.70 -15.01 16.29
C GLN A 202 3.30 -13.57 16.60
N SER A 203 3.26 -12.70 15.58
CA SER A 203 2.83 -11.31 15.73
C SER A 203 1.38 -11.19 16.20
N LEU A 204 0.48 -12.06 15.71
CA LEU A 204 -0.90 -12.13 16.18
C LEU A 204 -0.97 -12.53 17.65
N ALA A 205 -0.20 -13.54 18.08
CA ALA A 205 -0.16 -14.01 19.46
C ALA A 205 0.39 -12.95 20.43
N GLU A 206 1.36 -12.15 19.98
CA GLU A 206 1.92 -11.01 20.73
C GLU A 206 1.00 -9.78 20.76
N SER A 207 0.03 -9.70 19.84
CA SER A 207 -0.94 -8.61 19.79
C SER A 207 -2.08 -8.79 20.81
N SER A 208 -2.80 -7.70 21.09
CA SER A 208 -4.00 -7.70 21.93
C SER A 208 -5.22 -8.15 21.13
N PHE A 209 -5.29 -9.45 20.80
CA PHE A 209 -6.47 -10.04 20.15
C PHE A 209 -7.52 -10.56 21.15
N GLY A 210 -7.29 -10.36 22.45
CA GLY A 210 -8.29 -10.57 23.52
C GLY A 210 -8.85 -11.99 23.57
N ALA A 211 -10.17 -12.11 23.75
CA ALA A 211 -10.85 -13.41 23.76
C ALA A 211 -11.27 -13.92 22.37
N ALA A 212 -10.77 -13.31 21.28
CA ALA A 212 -11.12 -13.72 19.93
C ALA A 212 -10.59 -15.13 19.60
N SER A 213 -11.30 -15.83 18.72
CA SER A 213 -10.85 -17.11 18.17
C SER A 213 -10.04 -16.92 16.89
N VAL A 214 -9.22 -17.90 16.54
CA VAL A 214 -8.42 -17.92 15.32
C VAL A 214 -8.84 -19.11 14.47
N LEU A 215 -9.24 -18.85 13.23
CA LEU A 215 -9.59 -19.87 12.25
C LEU A 215 -8.56 -19.81 11.11
N ILE A 216 -7.77 -20.87 10.95
CA ILE A 216 -6.71 -20.96 9.95
C ILE A 216 -7.08 -21.99 8.88
N LEU A 217 -6.98 -21.63 7.62
CA LEU A 217 -7.12 -22.54 6.49
C LEU A 217 -5.78 -22.75 5.78
N ASP A 218 -5.22 -23.96 5.85
CA ASP A 218 -4.22 -24.40 4.88
C ASP A 218 -4.91 -24.71 3.55
N ASN A 219 -4.69 -23.87 2.55
CA ASN A 219 -5.31 -23.93 1.24
C ASN A 219 -4.53 -24.88 0.29
N GLY A 220 -4.29 -26.10 0.75
CA GLY A 220 -3.63 -27.15 -0.03
C GLY A 220 -2.14 -26.92 -0.26
N SER A 221 -1.41 -26.50 0.77
CA SER A 221 0.03 -26.27 0.69
C SER A 221 0.83 -27.57 0.56
N ALA A 222 1.95 -27.47 -0.15
CA ALA A 222 2.91 -28.54 -0.39
C ALA A 222 4.24 -28.33 0.37
N ASP A 223 4.47 -27.15 0.93
CA ASP A 223 5.60 -26.83 1.81
C ASP A 223 5.32 -27.28 3.26
N HIS A 224 6.08 -26.75 4.23
CA HIS A 224 5.91 -27.03 5.66
C HIS A 224 4.80 -26.21 6.35
N THR A 225 3.90 -25.56 5.61
CA THR A 225 2.74 -24.83 6.17
C THR A 225 1.90 -25.70 7.13
N PRO A 226 1.61 -26.99 6.84
CA PRO A 226 0.87 -27.84 7.78
C PRO A 226 1.54 -27.97 9.15
N THR A 227 2.88 -28.01 9.17
CA THR A 227 3.67 -28.08 10.40
C THR A 227 3.55 -26.79 11.20
N VAL A 228 3.64 -25.63 10.54
CA VAL A 228 3.46 -24.31 11.17
C VAL A 228 2.06 -24.18 11.77
N VAL A 229 1.03 -24.58 11.01
CA VAL A 229 -0.37 -24.56 11.49
C VAL A 229 -0.54 -25.46 12.71
N GLN A 230 0.05 -26.65 12.72
CA GLN A 230 0.00 -27.54 13.88
C GLN A 230 0.71 -26.95 15.11
N ALA A 231 1.89 -26.35 14.92
CA ALA A 231 2.65 -25.73 16.00
C ALA A 231 1.91 -24.53 16.64
N SER A 232 1.13 -23.80 15.84
CA SER A 232 0.36 -22.63 16.31
C SER A 232 -0.70 -22.95 17.38
N ALA A 233 -1.06 -24.22 17.59
CA ALA A 233 -1.91 -24.63 18.71
C ALA A 233 -1.32 -24.23 20.08
N GLN A 234 0.01 -24.13 20.20
CA GLN A 234 0.66 -23.67 21.42
C GLN A 234 0.46 -22.16 21.67
N LEU A 235 0.30 -21.36 20.61
CA LEU A 235 0.12 -19.91 20.70
C LEU A 235 -1.31 -19.52 21.10
N PHE A 236 -2.30 -20.31 20.66
CA PHE A 236 -3.70 -19.93 20.74
C PHE A 236 -4.55 -20.88 21.61
N ALA A 237 -4.01 -22.02 22.00
CA ALA A 237 -4.69 -23.05 22.79
C ALA A 237 -6.05 -23.45 22.19
N GLU A 238 -7.11 -23.55 23.00
CA GLU A 238 -8.46 -23.94 22.58
C GLU A 238 -9.14 -22.95 21.62
N ARG A 239 -8.57 -21.75 21.45
CA ARG A 239 -9.12 -20.70 20.59
C ARG A 239 -8.76 -20.88 19.11
N LEU A 240 -7.85 -21.80 18.79
CA LEU A 240 -7.51 -22.14 17.41
C LEU A 240 -8.41 -23.25 16.86
N LYS A 241 -8.90 -23.04 15.64
CA LYS A 241 -9.32 -24.11 14.74
C LYS A 241 -8.54 -24.01 13.45
N SER A 242 -8.05 -25.15 12.97
CA SER A 242 -7.38 -25.25 11.68
C SER A 242 -8.15 -26.18 10.74
N PHE A 243 -8.10 -25.84 9.46
CA PHE A 243 -8.69 -26.59 8.37
C PHE A 243 -7.65 -26.80 7.29
N ARG A 244 -7.81 -27.84 6.49
CA ARG A 244 -6.95 -28.11 5.33
C ARG A 244 -7.78 -28.51 4.14
N LEU A 245 -7.54 -27.85 3.01
CA LEU A 245 -8.07 -28.26 1.71
C LEU A 245 -7.10 -29.21 1.02
N PRO A 246 -7.60 -30.17 0.21
CA PRO A 246 -6.74 -31.10 -0.53
C PRO A 246 -6.06 -30.44 -1.74
N VAL A 247 -6.54 -29.27 -2.17
CA VAL A 247 -6.02 -28.52 -3.32
C VAL A 247 -6.20 -27.03 -3.08
N ASN A 248 -5.29 -26.24 -3.62
CA ASN A 248 -5.43 -24.79 -3.66
C ASN A 248 -6.61 -24.38 -4.55
N ILE A 249 -7.57 -23.66 -3.97
CA ILE A 249 -8.76 -23.12 -4.67
C ILE A 249 -8.66 -21.62 -4.98
N GLY A 250 -7.47 -21.03 -4.86
CA GLY A 250 -7.19 -19.62 -5.01
C GLY A 250 -7.62 -18.76 -3.81
N ALA A 251 -7.06 -17.55 -3.72
CA ALA A 251 -7.28 -16.62 -2.61
C ALA A 251 -8.75 -16.21 -2.39
N PRO A 252 -9.53 -15.84 -3.43
CA PRO A 252 -10.98 -15.58 -3.26
C PRO A 252 -11.76 -16.82 -2.82
N GLY A 253 -11.40 -18.00 -3.36
CA GLY A 253 -12.00 -19.28 -3.00
C GLY A 253 -11.78 -19.61 -1.53
N ALA A 254 -10.55 -19.45 -1.03
CA ALA A 254 -10.17 -19.69 0.36
C ALA A 254 -10.91 -18.77 1.34
N ARG A 255 -10.98 -17.46 1.05
CA ARG A 255 -11.76 -16.50 1.86
C ARG A 255 -13.25 -16.86 1.89
N ASN A 256 -13.84 -17.16 0.74
CA ASN A 256 -15.24 -17.57 0.65
C ASN A 256 -15.52 -18.90 1.38
N TRP A 257 -14.58 -19.84 1.33
CA TRP A 257 -14.67 -21.10 2.05
C TRP A 257 -14.68 -20.86 3.56
N LEU A 258 -13.74 -20.05 4.07
CA LEU A 258 -13.70 -19.67 5.49
C LEU A 258 -14.98 -18.96 5.92
N LEU A 259 -15.50 -18.01 5.14
CA LEU A 259 -16.75 -17.30 5.44
C LEU A 259 -17.94 -18.23 5.59
N ARG A 260 -18.02 -19.27 4.75
CA ARG A 260 -19.15 -20.21 4.71
C ARG A 260 -18.96 -21.40 5.65
N HIS A 261 -17.79 -21.54 6.27
CA HIS A 261 -17.52 -22.67 7.14
C HIS A 261 -18.42 -22.61 8.40
N PRO A 262 -18.99 -23.75 8.86
CA PRO A 262 -19.89 -23.76 10.01
C PRO A 262 -19.28 -23.16 11.29
N GLU A 263 -17.98 -23.37 11.54
CA GLU A 263 -17.30 -22.75 12.69
C GLU A 263 -17.33 -21.22 12.66
N THR A 264 -17.19 -20.62 11.48
CA THR A 264 -17.20 -19.16 11.30
C THR A 264 -18.57 -18.56 11.62
N SER A 265 -19.66 -19.30 11.36
CA SER A 265 -21.04 -18.85 11.61
C SER A 265 -21.35 -18.62 13.10
N ARG A 266 -20.49 -19.08 14.00
CA ARG A 266 -20.60 -18.90 15.45
C ARG A 266 -20.22 -17.48 15.90
N PHE A 267 -19.54 -16.73 15.04
CA PHE A 267 -18.97 -15.43 15.37
C PHE A 267 -19.78 -14.31 14.71
N ARG A 268 -19.96 -13.20 15.44
CA ARG A 268 -20.66 -12.01 14.94
C ARG A 268 -19.72 -11.06 14.19
N ARG A 269 -18.43 -11.11 14.49
CA ARG A 269 -17.39 -10.26 13.90
C ARG A 269 -16.29 -11.13 13.31
N LEU A 270 -15.89 -10.80 12.08
CA LEU A 270 -14.85 -11.53 11.36
C LEU A 270 -13.78 -10.52 10.94
N ALA A 271 -12.52 -10.84 11.22
CA ALA A 271 -11.37 -10.03 10.80
C ALA A 271 -10.47 -10.89 9.92
N PHE A 272 -10.29 -10.50 8.66
CA PHE A 272 -9.34 -11.18 7.77
C PHE A 272 -7.94 -10.67 8.02
N VAL A 273 -6.99 -11.60 8.08
CA VAL A 273 -5.57 -11.35 8.21
C VAL A 273 -4.87 -12.21 7.15
N ASP A 274 -4.05 -11.59 6.32
CA ASP A 274 -3.22 -12.29 5.33
C ASP A 274 -2.08 -13.02 6.06
N ASP A 275 -1.45 -14.01 5.42
CA ASP A 275 -0.45 -14.87 6.07
C ASP A 275 0.96 -14.26 6.13
N ASP A 276 1.13 -13.02 5.69
CA ASP A 276 2.41 -12.33 5.54
C ASP A 276 2.45 -10.93 6.17
N VAL A 277 1.70 -10.71 7.26
CA VAL A 277 1.57 -9.40 7.90
C VAL A 277 2.07 -9.38 9.34
N LEU A 278 2.57 -8.21 9.77
CA LEU A 278 2.82 -7.92 11.18
C LEU A 278 1.73 -6.99 11.72
N LEU A 279 1.23 -7.31 12.90
CA LEU A 279 0.08 -6.66 13.50
C LEU A 279 0.50 -5.68 14.61
N PRO A 280 0.01 -4.42 14.60
CA PRO A 280 0.15 -3.52 15.73
C PRO A 280 -0.46 -4.10 17.01
N PRO A 281 0.06 -3.79 18.21
CA PRO A 281 -0.43 -4.39 19.46
C PRO A 281 -1.93 -4.24 19.73
N ASP A 282 -2.59 -3.21 19.21
CA ASP A 282 -3.99 -2.83 19.49
C ASP A 282 -4.92 -2.96 18.26
N TRP A 283 -4.43 -3.54 17.15
CA TRP A 283 -5.07 -3.52 15.84
C TRP A 283 -6.55 -3.94 15.86
N LEU A 284 -6.87 -5.06 16.53
CA LEU A 284 -8.23 -5.61 16.54
C LEU A 284 -9.18 -4.75 17.37
N GLY A 285 -8.66 -4.12 18.42
CA GLY A 285 -9.44 -3.23 19.27
C GLY A 285 -9.75 -1.89 18.62
N GLU A 286 -8.80 -1.36 17.83
CA GLU A 286 -8.99 -0.18 16.99
C GLU A 286 -10.06 -0.44 15.91
N LEU A 287 -9.96 -1.57 15.18
CA LEU A 287 -10.98 -1.96 14.21
C LEU A 287 -12.37 -2.11 14.85
N ALA A 288 -12.44 -2.75 16.03
CA ALA A 288 -13.69 -2.93 16.76
C ALA A 288 -14.28 -1.59 17.25
N ALA A 289 -13.45 -0.65 17.71
CA ALA A 289 -13.87 0.68 18.13
C ALA A 289 -14.44 1.48 16.95
N HIS A 290 -13.79 1.40 15.79
CA HIS A 290 -14.27 2.07 14.58
C HIS A 290 -15.59 1.49 14.08
N ALA A 291 -15.70 0.15 14.01
CA ALA A 291 -16.93 -0.52 13.60
C ALA A 291 -18.14 -0.17 14.49
N ARG A 292 -17.95 0.12 15.78
CA ARG A 292 -19.04 0.53 16.69
C ARG A 292 -19.60 1.93 16.41
N ARG A 293 -18.84 2.81 15.75
CA ARG A 293 -19.30 4.17 15.41
C ARG A 293 -20.35 4.16 14.31
N SER A 294 -20.44 3.09 13.55
CA SER A 294 -21.34 2.98 12.41
C SER A 294 -22.57 2.14 12.76
N PRO A 295 -23.79 2.72 12.70
CA PRO A 295 -25.02 2.06 13.16
C PRO A 295 -25.54 0.95 12.22
N ARG A 296 -24.89 0.69 11.08
CA ARG A 296 -25.21 -0.39 10.13
C ARG A 296 -24.00 -1.31 9.98
N GLY A 297 -24.20 -2.59 9.70
CA GLY A 297 -23.12 -3.56 9.50
C GLY A 297 -22.01 -2.99 8.63
N THR A 298 -20.84 -2.75 9.23
CA THR A 298 -19.76 -1.96 8.63
C THR A 298 -18.56 -2.85 8.39
N ILE A 299 -18.03 -2.74 7.18
CA ILE A 299 -16.71 -3.26 6.84
C ILE A 299 -15.71 -2.16 7.20
N VAL A 300 -14.75 -2.50 8.04
CA VAL A 300 -13.68 -1.60 8.45
C VAL A 300 -12.35 -2.14 7.92
N GLY A 301 -11.53 -1.25 7.40
CA GLY A 301 -10.16 -1.55 6.97
C GLY A 301 -9.17 -0.79 7.84
N CYS A 302 -7.91 -1.20 7.73
CA CYS A 302 -6.79 -0.44 8.27
C CYS A 302 -5.87 0.00 7.13
N ARG A 303 -4.97 0.93 7.44
CA ARG A 303 -3.85 1.24 6.57
C ARG A 303 -2.84 0.10 6.63
N ILE A 304 -2.46 -0.40 5.45
CA ILE A 304 -1.40 -1.41 5.31
C ILE A 304 -0.15 -0.73 4.75
N MET A 305 1.00 -1.00 5.35
CA MET A 305 2.29 -0.41 4.99
C MET A 305 3.36 -1.49 4.94
N ASP A 306 4.40 -1.28 4.13
CA ASP A 306 5.58 -2.14 4.13
C ASP A 306 6.22 -2.26 5.53
N GLN A 307 6.77 -3.43 5.83
CA GLN A 307 7.38 -3.73 7.13
C GLN A 307 8.55 -2.79 7.44
N SER A 308 9.47 -2.61 6.48
CA SER A 308 10.59 -1.67 6.60
C SER A 308 11.31 -1.51 5.25
N PRO A 309 11.61 -0.28 4.83
CA PRO A 309 11.13 0.97 5.39
C PRO A 309 9.64 1.18 5.06
N ARG A 310 8.86 1.79 5.97
CA ARG A 310 7.40 2.03 5.81
C ARG A 310 7.12 3.11 4.75
N ARG A 311 7.43 2.83 3.49
CA ARG A 311 7.47 3.84 2.41
C ARG A 311 6.27 3.78 1.50
N THR A 312 5.78 2.58 1.21
CA THR A 312 4.55 2.43 0.43
C THR A 312 3.37 2.11 1.33
N VAL A 313 2.23 2.71 0.97
CA VAL A 313 0.93 2.37 1.51
C VAL A 313 0.30 1.45 0.48
N GLN A 314 0.17 0.16 0.80
CA GLN A 314 -0.40 -0.82 -0.13
C GLN A 314 -1.91 -0.62 -0.28
N VAL A 315 -2.58 -0.24 0.82
CA VAL A 315 -4.00 0.11 0.86
C VAL A 315 -4.22 1.23 1.87
N ALA A 316 -4.79 2.33 1.41
CA ALA A 316 -5.48 3.33 2.22
C ALA A 316 -6.80 3.64 1.49
N ASP A 317 -7.90 3.17 2.06
CA ASP A 317 -9.28 3.35 1.58
C ASP A 317 -9.67 2.54 0.34
N VAL A 318 -10.43 1.46 0.58
CA VAL A 318 -11.38 0.98 -0.42
C VAL A 318 -12.67 1.76 -0.18
N ASN A 319 -13.00 2.69 -1.07
CA ASN A 319 -14.33 3.30 -1.09
C ASN A 319 -15.35 2.20 -1.45
N LEU A 320 -15.86 1.50 -0.44
CA LEU A 320 -17.13 0.82 -0.57
C LEU A 320 -18.22 1.88 -0.49
N LEU A 321 -18.57 2.45 -1.64
CA LEU A 321 -19.86 3.13 -1.75
C LEU A 321 -20.96 2.08 -1.49
N ALA A 322 -22.02 2.51 -0.80
CA ALA A 322 -23.19 1.67 -0.59
C ALA A 322 -23.71 1.15 -1.94
N PRO A 323 -24.22 -0.10 -2.02
CA PRO A 323 -24.82 -0.58 -3.24
C PRO A 323 -25.96 0.37 -3.65
N ASP A 324 -25.89 0.85 -4.89
CA ASP A 324 -27.03 1.46 -5.57
C ASP A 324 -28.14 0.40 -5.69
N PRO A 325 -29.38 0.66 -5.23
CA PRO A 325 -30.49 -0.29 -5.39
C PRO A 325 -30.76 -0.69 -6.85
N ASP A 326 -30.33 0.11 -7.84
CA ASP A 326 -30.66 -0.12 -9.26
C ASP A 326 -29.46 -0.56 -10.14
N GLY A 327 -28.27 -0.73 -9.56
CA GLY A 327 -27.24 -1.66 -10.05
C GLY A 327 -26.74 -1.56 -11.50
N GLU A 328 -26.38 -0.38 -12.03
CA GLU A 328 -25.86 -0.32 -13.41
C GLU A 328 -24.36 -0.07 -13.62
N PHE A 329 -23.56 0.58 -12.76
CA PHE A 329 -22.10 0.66 -13.01
C PHE A 329 -21.24 0.75 -11.74
N LEU A 330 -20.29 -0.19 -11.59
CA LEU A 330 -19.21 -0.17 -10.60
C LEU A 330 -17.90 0.21 -11.29
N ILE A 331 -17.43 1.44 -11.08
CA ILE A 331 -16.03 1.80 -11.38
C ILE A 331 -15.32 1.97 -10.04
N ALA A 332 -14.63 0.92 -9.61
CA ALA A 332 -13.67 0.98 -8.52
C ALA A 332 -12.36 1.55 -9.08
N ASN A 333 -12.03 2.79 -8.72
CA ASN A 333 -10.69 3.31 -8.96
C ASN A 333 -9.78 2.79 -7.83
N ALA A 334 -9.01 1.74 -8.12
CA ALA A 334 -7.86 1.35 -7.32
C ALA A 334 -6.73 2.36 -7.59
N GLY A 335 -6.89 3.58 -7.07
CA GLY A 335 -5.82 4.55 -7.05
C GLY A 335 -4.95 4.27 -5.83
N CYS A 336 -3.70 3.86 -6.06
CA CYS A 336 -2.62 4.15 -5.13
C CYS A 336 -2.68 5.65 -4.81
N GLY A 337 -3.26 5.99 -3.66
CA GLY A 337 -3.38 7.36 -3.21
C GLY A 337 -1.99 7.91 -2.92
N GLU A 338 -1.54 8.84 -3.75
CA GLU A 338 -0.54 9.83 -3.38
C GLU A 338 -0.95 10.51 -2.05
N LEU A 339 0.04 10.70 -1.17
CA LEU A 339 -0.08 11.19 0.21
C LEU A 339 -0.53 12.65 0.34
#